data_AF-A0A3D0USX2-F1
#
_entry.id   AF-A0A3D0USX2-F1
#
_cell.length_a   1.000
_cell.length_b   1.000
_cell.length_c   1.000
_cell.angle_alpha   90.00
_cell.angle_beta   90.00
_cell.angle_gamma   90.00
#
_symmetry.space_group_name_H-M   'P 1'
#
loop_
_entity.id
_entity.type
_entity.pdbx_description
1 polymer ?
#
loop_
_entity_poly.entity_id
_entity_poly.type
_entity_poly.pdbx_seq_one_letter_code
_entity_poly.pdbx_strand_id
1 'polypeptide(L)'
;MALVAIKMFVNYNNIEIAIEQTIDQSLSKQQELAFAENFQLNYERSEYSQLFLKHENNMLMPGEFIIKFQTLSKIDTGEIERIENKETFITNPEQSWKQFFYERLYKTN
;
A
#
# COMPACT_ATOMS: atom_id res chain seq x y z
N MET A 1 5.26 -51.32 -33.33
CA MET A 1 6.30 -50.26 -33.37
C MET A 1 5.72 -48.84 -33.32
N ALA A 2 4.70 -48.49 -34.11
CA ALA A 2 4.12 -47.14 -34.11
C ALA A 2 3.69 -46.59 -32.72
N LEU A 3 3.06 -47.41 -31.89
CA LEU A 3 2.65 -47.01 -30.53
C LEU A 3 3.82 -46.67 -29.60
N VAL A 4 4.98 -47.32 -29.78
CA VAL A 4 6.18 -47.04 -28.99
C VAL A 4 6.81 -45.72 -29.43
N ALA A 5 6.82 -45.45 -30.73
CA ALA A 5 7.30 -44.19 -31.29
C ALA A 5 6.42 -42.99 -30.84
N ILE A 6 5.10 -43.15 -30.85
CA ILE A 6 4.16 -42.12 -30.35
C ILE A 6 4.40 -41.84 -28.86
N LYS A 7 4.55 -42.89 -28.04
CA LYS A 7 4.85 -42.72 -26.61
C LYS A 7 6.18 -42.03 -26.37
N MET A 8 7.20 -42.37 -27.15
CA MET A 8 8.52 -41.75 -27.06
C MET A 8 8.46 -40.26 -27.45
N PHE A 9 7.73 -39.92 -28.51
CA PHE A 9 7.52 -38.53 -28.93
C PHE A 9 6.77 -37.70 -27.88
N VAL A 10 5.68 -38.23 -27.32
CA VAL A 10 4.91 -37.55 -26.26
C VAL A 10 5.77 -37.33 -25.02
N ASN A 11 6.53 -38.34 -24.61
CA ASN A 11 7.44 -38.21 -23.46
C ASN A 11 8.51 -37.15 -23.69
N TYR A 12 9.08 -37.08 -24.89
CA TYR A 12 10.07 -36.07 -25.24
C TYR A 12 9.48 -34.65 -25.15
N ASN A 13 8.31 -34.41 -25.76
CA ASN A 13 7.64 -33.11 -25.68
C ASN A 13 7.31 -32.73 -24.22
N ASN A 14 6.85 -33.68 -23.41
CA ASN A 14 6.56 -33.43 -22.00
C ASN A 14 7.82 -33.04 -21.21
N ILE A 15 8.97 -33.65 -21.51
CA ILE A 15 10.25 -33.29 -20.89
C ILE A 15 10.65 -31.87 -21.30
N GLU A 16 10.51 -31.54 -22.59
CA GLU A 16 10.82 -30.21 -23.11
C GLU A 16 9.98 -29.12 -22.44
N ILE A 17 8.66 -29.33 -22.37
CA ILE A 17 7.73 -28.42 -21.66
C ILE A 17 8.10 -28.29 -20.18
N ALA A 18 8.44 -29.40 -19.51
CA ALA A 18 8.82 -29.37 -18.10
C ALA A 18 10.12 -28.58 -17.87
N ILE A 19 11.08 -28.66 -18.80
CA ILE A 19 12.32 -27.89 -18.76
C ILE A 19 12.00 -26.39 -18.91
N GLU A 20 11.20 -26.01 -19.89
CA GLU A 20 10.78 -24.61 -20.10
C GLU A 20 10.08 -24.04 -18.87
N GLN A 21 9.12 -24.78 -18.31
CA GLN A 21 8.41 -24.38 -17.09
C GLN A 21 9.36 -24.21 -15.90
N THR A 22 10.36 -25.08 -15.76
CA THR A 22 11.36 -24.99 -14.69
C THR A 22 12.24 -23.75 -14.87
N ILE A 23 12.62 -23.42 -16.09
CA ILE A 23 13.39 -22.21 -16.41
C ILE A 23 12.59 -20.96 -16.04
N ASP A 24 11.32 -20.89 -16.45
CA ASP A 24 10.45 -19.75 -16.15
C ASP A 24 10.23 -19.58 -14.63
N GLN A 25 9.99 -20.69 -13.92
CA GLN A 25 9.87 -20.67 -12.46
C GLN A 25 11.17 -20.22 -11.79
N SER A 26 12.32 -20.69 -12.27
CA SER A 26 13.62 -20.29 -11.74
C SER A 26 13.86 -18.79 -11.93
N LEU A 27 13.51 -18.25 -13.10
CA LEU A 27 13.66 -16.82 -13.39
C LEU A 27 12.75 -15.97 -12.49
N SER A 28 11.49 -16.39 -12.32
CA SER A 28 10.56 -15.74 -11.40
C SER A 28 11.07 -15.75 -9.96
N LYS A 29 11.59 -16.90 -9.48
CA LYS A 29 12.15 -16.99 -8.13
C LYS A 29 13.41 -16.16 -7.93
N GLN A 30 14.24 -16.04 -8.96
CA GLN A 30 15.40 -15.17 -8.91
C GLN A 30 14.99 -13.69 -8.78
N GLN A 31 13.93 -13.27 -9.47
CA GLN A 31 13.40 -11.91 -9.32
C GLN A 31 12.80 -11.66 -7.94
N GLU A 32 12.05 -12.63 -7.39
CA GLU A 32 11.53 -12.56 -6.02
C GLU A 32 12.66 -12.42 -4.99
N LEU A 33 13.73 -13.22 -5.14
CA LEU A 33 14.90 -13.17 -4.26
C LEU A 33 15.59 -11.81 -4.35
N ALA A 34 15.82 -11.32 -5.58
CA ALA A 34 16.43 -10.02 -5.80
C ALA A 34 15.59 -8.88 -5.19
N PHE A 35 14.26 -8.94 -5.30
CA PHE A 35 13.37 -7.98 -4.64
C PHE A 35 13.48 -8.08 -3.11
N ALA A 36 13.47 -9.29 -2.56
CA ALA A 36 13.53 -9.51 -1.12
C ALA A 36 14.84 -8.97 -0.52
N GLU A 37 15.98 -9.27 -1.15
CA GLU A 37 17.29 -8.85 -0.68
C GLU A 37 17.51 -7.34 -0.80
N ASN A 38 17.11 -6.74 -1.93
CA ASN A 38 17.42 -5.33 -2.20
C ASN A 38 16.39 -4.37 -1.61
N PHE A 39 15.14 -4.80 -1.46
CA PHE A 39 14.05 -3.92 -1.04
C PHE A 39 13.42 -4.37 0.28
N GLN A 40 12.82 -5.57 0.32
CA GLN A 40 12.03 -6.01 1.47
C GLN A 40 12.83 -6.01 2.77
N LEU A 41 14.05 -6.59 2.75
CA LEU A 41 14.90 -6.67 3.93
C LEU A 41 15.31 -5.30 4.45
N ASN A 42 15.62 -4.37 3.54
CA ASN A 42 16.01 -3.00 3.89
C ASN A 42 14.82 -2.20 4.43
N TYR A 43 13.63 -2.42 3.84
CA TYR A 43 12.39 -1.84 4.32
C TYR A 43 12.08 -2.32 5.74
N GLU A 44 12.15 -3.61 6.01
CA GLU A 44 11.89 -4.18 7.35
C GLU A 44 12.89 -3.70 8.41
N ARG A 45 14.15 -3.51 8.02
CA ARG A 45 15.23 -2.99 8.89
C ARG A 45 15.19 -1.49 9.10
N SER A 46 14.43 -0.75 8.29
CA SER A 46 14.29 0.70 8.41
C SER A 46 13.61 1.07 9.72
N GLU A 47 14.00 2.20 10.31
CA GLU A 47 13.33 2.78 11.50
C GLU A 47 11.85 3.11 11.23
N TYR A 48 11.49 3.29 9.96
CA TYR A 48 10.13 3.58 9.52
C TYR A 48 9.29 2.33 9.21
N SER A 49 9.83 1.12 9.34
CA SER A 49 9.12 -0.12 9.01
C SER A 49 7.79 -0.24 9.76
N GLN A 50 7.79 0.04 11.06
CA GLN A 50 6.58 0.01 11.89
C GLN A 50 5.57 1.10 11.51
N LEU A 51 6.05 2.25 11.02
CA LEU A 51 5.20 3.35 10.58
C LEU A 51 4.39 2.94 9.37
N PHE A 52 5.09 2.49 8.33
CA PHE A 52 4.47 2.09 7.08
C PHE A 52 3.57 0.87 7.27
N LEU A 53 3.99 -0.14 8.04
CA LEU A 53 3.16 -1.31 8.34
C LEU A 53 1.83 -0.91 9.04
N LYS A 54 1.88 0.06 9.96
CA LYS A 54 0.67 0.56 10.62
C LYS A 54 -0.22 1.32 9.64
N HIS A 55 0.36 2.16 8.78
CA HIS A 55 -0.39 2.94 7.79
C HIS A 55 -1.05 2.04 6.73
N GLU A 56 -0.40 0.97 6.28
CA GLU A 56 -1.00 -0.04 5.39
C GLU A 56 -2.24 -0.69 6.02
N ASN A 57 -2.25 -0.85 7.34
CA ASN A 57 -3.37 -1.39 8.12
C ASN A 57 -4.34 -0.31 8.62
N ASN A 58 -4.26 0.93 8.11
CA ASN A 58 -5.06 2.08 8.55
C ASN A 58 -4.94 2.39 10.05
N MET A 59 -3.82 2.03 10.68
CA MET A 59 -3.50 2.34 12.07
C MET A 59 -2.64 3.59 12.15
N LEU A 60 -2.95 4.47 13.11
CA LEU A 60 -2.18 5.67 13.40
C LEU A 60 -1.22 5.44 14.56
N MET A 61 -0.03 6.01 14.49
CA MET A 61 0.92 6.11 15.59
C MET A 61 0.53 7.27 16.55
N PRO A 62 1.03 7.24 17.80
CA PRO A 62 0.86 8.37 18.71
C PRO A 62 1.35 9.69 18.10
N GLY A 63 0.48 10.69 18.06
CA GLY A 63 0.79 12.02 17.50
C GLY A 63 0.43 12.19 16.02
N GLU A 64 -0.06 11.15 15.36
CA GLU A 64 -0.60 11.23 13.99
C GLU A 64 -2.11 11.48 13.99
N PHE A 65 -2.59 12.16 12.95
CA PHE A 65 -4.01 12.44 12.74
C PHE A 65 -4.32 12.41 11.24
N ILE A 66 -5.52 11.95 10.89
CA ILE A 66 -5.98 11.90 9.51
C ILE A 66 -6.65 13.22 9.15
N ILE A 67 -6.17 13.87 8.09
CA ILE A 67 -6.85 15.02 7.49
C ILE A 67 -7.72 14.50 6.34
N LYS A 68 -9.04 14.56 6.49
CA LYS A 68 -9.98 14.24 5.42
C LYS A 68 -10.50 15.53 4.80
N PHE A 69 -10.26 15.72 3.51
CA PHE A 69 -10.86 16.81 2.76
C PHE A 69 -12.22 16.36 2.24
N GLN A 70 -13.29 16.89 2.81
CA GLN A 70 -14.63 16.71 2.26
C GLN A 70 -14.98 17.93 1.43
N THR A 71 -15.27 17.71 0.14
CA THR A 71 -16.00 18.71 -0.64
C THR A 71 -17.36 18.88 -0.01
N LEU A 72 -17.71 20.12 0.34
CA LEU A 72 -19.08 20.48 0.73
C LEU A 72 -20.01 20.21 -0.46
N SER A 73 -20.50 18.98 -0.59
CA SER A 73 -21.72 18.75 -1.34
C SER A 73 -22.80 19.52 -0.59
N LYS A 74 -23.37 20.55 -1.23
CA LYS A 74 -24.49 21.30 -0.69
C LYS A 74 -25.56 20.31 -0.21
N ILE A 75 -25.70 20.18 1.10
CA ILE A 75 -26.79 19.44 1.71
C ILE A 75 -27.99 20.37 1.64
N ASP A 76 -28.93 20.06 0.74
CA ASP A 76 -30.29 20.58 0.85
C ASP A 76 -30.92 20.01 2.13
N THR A 77 -31.23 20.92 3.05
CA THR A 77 -32.24 20.86 4.13
C THR A 77 -32.58 19.50 4.75
N GLY A 78 -32.25 19.37 6.04
CA GLY A 78 -32.92 18.43 6.94
C GLY A 78 -32.06 18.10 8.15
N GLU A 79 -32.21 18.89 9.22
CA GLU A 79 -31.84 18.63 10.62
C GLU A 79 -30.83 17.51 10.90
N ILE A 80 -29.57 17.86 11.15
CA ILE A 80 -28.65 17.00 11.91
C ILE A 80 -28.02 17.85 13.01
N GLU A 81 -28.12 17.29 14.22
CA GLU A 81 -27.75 17.86 15.50
C GLU A 81 -26.39 18.56 15.48
N ARG A 82 -26.36 19.70 16.17
CA ARG A 82 -25.12 20.40 16.56
C ARG A 82 -24.25 19.46 17.37
N ILE A 83 -23.35 18.73 16.70
CA ILE A 83 -22.12 18.29 17.34
C ILE A 83 -21.26 19.55 17.45
N GLU A 84 -21.32 20.19 18.61
CA GLU A 84 -20.30 21.15 19.05
C GLU A 84 -18.95 20.43 19.10
N ASN A 85 -18.29 20.30 17.96
CA ASN A 85 -16.85 20.25 17.92
C ASN A 85 -16.40 21.45 17.11
N LYS A 86 -15.43 22.16 17.68
CA LYS A 86 -14.92 23.45 17.23
C LYS A 86 -14.13 23.27 15.93
N GLU A 87 -14.81 22.91 14.85
CA GLU A 87 -14.23 22.76 13.54
C GLU A 87 -14.00 24.16 12.98
N THR A 88 -12.77 24.65 13.07
CA THR A 88 -12.33 25.75 12.25
C THR A 88 -12.47 25.31 10.80
N PHE A 89 -13.50 25.81 10.12
CA PHE A 89 -13.77 25.58 8.72
C PHE A 89 -12.60 26.13 7.88
N ILE A 90 -11.85 25.25 7.22
CA ILE A 90 -10.75 25.66 6.34
C ILE A 90 -11.06 25.22 4.91
N THR A 91 -11.17 26.19 4.01
CA THR A 91 -11.66 26.03 2.64
C THR A 91 -10.60 25.69 1.60
N ASN A 92 -9.31 25.71 1.96
CA ASN A 92 -8.19 25.42 1.05
C ASN A 92 -7.05 24.70 1.78
N PRO A 93 -6.45 23.63 1.21
CA PRO A 93 -5.29 22.94 1.76
C PRO A 93 -4.20 23.87 2.31
N GLU A 94 -3.80 24.92 1.58
CA GLU A 94 -2.71 25.82 2.02
C GLU A 94 -3.04 26.56 3.32
N GLN A 95 -4.29 26.99 3.48
CA GLN A 95 -4.76 27.64 4.70
C GLN A 95 -4.81 26.64 5.87
N SER A 96 -5.05 25.35 5.57
CA SER A 96 -5.09 24.28 6.57
C SER A 96 -3.71 24.03 7.16
N TRP A 97 -2.68 24.03 6.32
CA TRP A 97 -1.30 23.92 6.76
C TRP A 97 -0.89 25.12 7.63
N LYS A 98 -1.24 26.34 7.23
CA LYS A 98 -0.91 27.55 8.01
C LYS A 98 -1.58 27.55 9.38
N GLN A 99 -2.87 27.21 9.45
CA GLN A 99 -3.59 27.11 10.72
C GLN A 99 -2.98 26.01 11.61
N PHE A 100 -2.67 24.83 11.04
CA PHE A 100 -2.04 23.74 11.78
C PHE A 100 -0.72 24.17 12.44
N PHE A 101 0.19 24.81 11.69
CA PHE A 101 1.45 25.29 12.24
C PHE A 101 1.24 26.39 13.29
N TYR A 102 0.28 27.28 13.06
CA TYR A 102 -0.04 28.34 14.01
C TYR A 102 -0.52 27.78 15.35
N GLU A 103 -1.39 26.77 15.34
CA GLU A 103 -1.91 26.17 16.57
C GLU A 103 -0.84 25.37 17.33
N ARG A 104 0.06 24.70 16.61
CA ARG A 104 1.14 23.92 17.23
C ARG A 104 2.26 24.79 17.82
N LEU A 105 2.53 25.94 17.21
CA LEU A 105 3.63 26.84 17.63
C LEU A 105 3.20 27.86 18.69
N TYR A 106 1.94 28.28 18.70
CA TYR A 106 1.51 29.44 19.50
C TYR A 106 0.34 29.17 20.46
N LYS A 107 -0.31 28.01 20.39
CA LYS A 107 -1.48 27.67 21.23
C LYS A 107 -1.21 26.66 22.34
N THR A 108 0.05 26.29 22.56
CA THR A 108 0.49 25.47 23.69
C THR A 108 0.72 26.34 24.93
N ASN A 109 -0.37 26.58 25.67
CA ASN A 109 -0.36 26.86 27.11
C ASN A 109 -1.29 25.87 27.78
#